data_AF-A0A166CPS9-F1
#
_entry.id   AF-A0A166CPS9-F1
#
_cell.length_a   1.000
_cell.length_b   1.000
_cell.length_c   1.000
_cell.angle_alpha   90.00
_cell.angle_beta   90.00
_cell.angle_gamma   90.00
#
_symmetry.space_group_name_H-M   'P 1'
#
loop_
_entity.id
_entity.type
_entity.pdbx_description
1 polymer ?
#
loop_
_entity_poly.entity_id
_entity_poly.type
_entity_poly.pdbx_seq_one_letter_code
_entity_poly.pdbx_strand_id
1 'polypeptide(L)'
;MDKKEKEIGEMIKELGIEPEGLYHYDEQVLWVNTEIKLRMTILCATTNLIISDEIINAENFNKNTIKKFLKKIFKSLEAKSYCFRWISSLSFNY
;
A
#
# COMPACT_ATOMS: atom_id res chain seq x y z
N MET A 1 5.78 -9.55 12.51
CA MET A 1 5.20 -8.26 12.07
C MET A 1 6.05 -7.18 12.67
N ASP A 2 6.77 -6.46 11.83
CA ASP A 2 7.76 -5.46 12.23
C ASP A 2 7.06 -4.25 12.91
N LYS A 3 7.75 -3.54 13.81
CA LYS A 3 7.16 -2.41 14.55
C LYS A 3 6.62 -1.33 13.61
N LYS A 4 7.31 -1.11 12.48
CA LYS A 4 6.90 -0.18 11.42
C LYS A 4 5.63 -0.62 10.68
N GLU A 5 5.50 -1.91 10.37
CA GLU A 5 4.30 -2.45 9.73
C GLU A 5 3.07 -2.22 10.61
N LYS A 6 3.23 -2.38 11.93
CA LYS A 6 2.16 -2.12 12.89
C LYS A 6 1.77 -0.65 12.92
N GLU A 7 2.73 0.28 12.96
CA GLU A 7 2.48 1.72 12.91
C GLU A 7 1.73 2.12 11.63
N ILE A 8 2.11 1.55 10.48
CA ILE A 8 1.44 1.84 9.20
C ILE A 8 0.03 1.22 9.16
N GLY A 9 -0.14 0.02 9.69
CA GLY A 9 -1.46 -0.60 9.84
C GLY A 9 -2.41 0.22 10.70
N GLU A 10 -1.91 0.83 11.78
CA GLU A 10 -2.67 1.77 12.62
C GLU A 10 -3.03 3.04 11.84
N MET A 11 -2.09 3.61 11.07
CA MET A 11 -2.36 4.78 10.22
C MET A 11 -3.43 4.50 9.14
N ILE A 12 -3.47 3.30 8.57
CA ILE A 12 -4.51 2.90 7.60
C ILE A 12 -5.87 2.81 8.29
N LYS A 13 -5.93 2.24 9.50
CA LYS A 13 -7.18 2.15 10.29
C LYS A 13 -7.70 3.53 10.71
N GLU A 14 -6.82 4.43 11.15
CA GLU A 14 -7.17 5.81 11.53
C GLU A 14 -7.79 6.60 10.38
N LEU A 15 -7.47 6.25 9.14
CA LEU A 15 -8.04 6.89 7.96
C LEU A 15 -9.49 6.44 7.66
N GLY A 16 -10.07 5.55 8.47
CA GLY A 16 -11.48 5.14 8.37
C GLY A 16 -11.78 4.20 7.21
N ILE A 17 -10.75 3.54 6.67
CA ILE A 17 -10.86 2.65 5.53
C ILE A 17 -10.86 1.22 6.07
N GLU A 18 -11.99 0.52 5.97
CA GLU A 18 -12.01 -0.93 6.17
C GLU A 18 -11.40 -1.59 4.93
N PRO A 19 -10.22 -2.21 5.04
CA PRO A 19 -9.62 -2.90 3.92
C PRO A 19 -10.43 -4.17 3.65
N GLU A 20 -11.26 -4.21 2.61
CA GLU A 20 -11.79 -5.49 2.12
C GLU A 20 -10.63 -6.43 1.69
N GLY A 21 -9.46 -5.87 1.38
CA GLY A 21 -8.22 -6.59 1.14
C GLY A 21 -7.13 -6.22 2.15
N LEU A 22 -6.39 -7.22 2.65
CA LEU A 22 -5.12 -7.02 3.35
C LEU A 22 -4.18 -6.19 2.44
N TYR A 23 -3.64 -5.08 2.92
CA TYR A 23 -2.65 -4.28 2.18
C TYR A 23 -1.27 -4.47 2.80
N HIS A 24 -0.26 -4.68 1.96
CA HIS A 24 1.14 -4.63 2.36
C HIS A 24 1.76 -3.33 1.89
N TYR A 25 2.60 -2.75 2.74
CA TYR A 25 3.42 -1.60 2.42
C TYR A 25 4.88 -2.03 2.44
N ASP A 26 5.62 -1.66 1.41
CA ASP A 26 7.03 -1.97 1.25
C ASP A 26 7.86 -0.73 0.90
N GLU A 27 9.11 -0.71 1.38
CA GLU A 27 10.09 0.37 1.18
C GLU A 27 11.35 -0.20 0.55
N GLN A 28 11.75 0.35 -0.60
CA GLN A 28 13.00 -0.03 -1.25
C GLN A 28 13.91 1.18 -1.44
N VAL A 29 15.16 1.06 -0.97
CA VAL A 29 16.22 2.05 -1.23
C VAL A 29 16.74 1.86 -2.65
N LEU A 30 16.79 2.94 -3.43
CA LEU A 30 17.31 2.96 -4.79
C LEU A 30 18.45 3.97 -4.88
N TRP A 31 19.50 3.62 -5.62
CA TRP A 31 20.58 4.53 -5.99
C TRP A 31 20.39 4.93 -7.45
N VAL A 32 20.03 6.19 -7.69
CA VAL A 32 19.77 6.72 -9.04
C VAL A 32 20.64 7.94 -9.25
N ASN A 33 21.57 7.88 -10.20
CA ASN A 33 22.49 8.99 -10.52
C ASN A 33 23.17 9.59 -9.28
N THR A 34 23.71 8.73 -8.40
CA THR A 34 24.37 9.09 -7.11
C THR A 34 23.44 9.64 -6.02
N GLU A 35 22.15 9.79 -6.29
CA GLU A 35 21.16 10.20 -5.30
C GLU A 35 20.44 9.00 -4.70
N ILE A 36 20.20 9.05 -3.39
CA ILE A 36 19.42 8.04 -2.68
C ILE A 36 17.93 8.39 -2.83
N LYS A 37 17.18 7.47 -3.45
CA LYS A 37 15.72 7.53 -3.56
C LYS A 37 15.09 6.42 -2.72
N LEU A 38 13.83 6.62 -2.36
CA LEU A 38 12.99 5.62 -1.72
C LEU A 38 11.78 5.33 -2.61
N ARG A 39 11.53 4.04 -2.83
CA ARG A 39 10.34 3.54 -3.51
C ARG A 39 9.34 3.08 -2.46
N MET A 40 8.17 3.68 -2.45
CA MET A 40 7.04 3.32 -1.59
C MET A 40 6.02 2.53 -2.42
N THR A 41 5.70 1.32 -1.97
CA THR A 41 4.77 0.44 -2.70
C THR A 41 3.60 0.04 -1.81
N ILE A 42 2.38 0.05 -2.37
CA ILE A 42 1.21 -0.59 -1.76
C ILE A 42 0.81 -1.79 -2.61
N LEU A 43 0.67 -2.94 -1.98
CA LEU A 43 0.26 -4.19 -2.59
C LEU A 43 -1.08 -4.68 -2.04
N CYS A 44 -1.93 -5.25 -2.90
CA CYS A 44 -3.08 -6.04 -2.46
C CYS A 44 -2.55 -7.43 -2.07
N ALA A 45 -2.58 -7.78 -0.79
CA ALA A 45 -2.03 -9.05 -0.29
C ALA A 45 -2.79 -10.28 -0.80
N THR A 46 -4.04 -10.12 -1.22
CA THR A 46 -4.86 -11.23 -1.73
C THR A 46 -4.51 -11.60 -3.17
N THR A 47 -4.14 -10.61 -3.99
CA THR A 47 -3.84 -10.80 -5.42
C THR A 47 -2.36 -10.66 -5.75
N ASN A 48 -1.54 -10.22 -4.79
CA ASN A 48 -0.14 -9.84 -4.97
C ASN A 48 0.08 -8.77 -6.06
N LEU A 49 -0.95 -7.99 -6.38
CA LEU A 49 -0.86 -6.89 -7.34
C LEU A 49 -0.39 -5.60 -6.65
N ILE A 50 0.51 -4.89 -7.33
CA ILE A 50 0.88 -3.53 -6.94
C ILE A 50 -0.29 -2.60 -7.24
N ILE A 51 -0.83 -1.98 -6.21
CA ILE A 51 -1.90 -0.99 -6.31
C ILE A 51 -1.31 0.39 -6.63
N SER A 52 -0.17 0.69 -6.02
CA SER A 52 0.52 1.95 -6.25
C SER A 52 2.00 1.84 -5.93
N ASP A 53 2.77 2.65 -6.64
CA ASP A 53 4.22 2.71 -6.57
C ASP A 53 4.66 4.16 -6.79
N GLU A 54 5.46 4.70 -5.89
CA GLU A 54 5.96 6.08 -5.96
C GLU A 54 7.43 6.15 -5.52
N ILE A 55 8.26 6.79 -6.33
CA ILE A 55 9.67 7.04 -6.02
C ILE A 55 9.83 8.48 -5.55
N ILE A 56 10.45 8.67 -4.39
CA ILE A 56 10.72 9.97 -3.77
C ILE A 56 12.20 10.11 -3.43
N ASN A 57 12.70 11.33 -3.25
CA ASN A 57 14.01 11.55 -2.65
C ASN A 57 14.00 11.03 -1.20
N ALA A 58 15.08 10.38 -0.77
CA ALA A 58 15.16 9.85 0.58
C ALA A 58 15.07 10.95 1.66
N GLU A 59 15.56 12.16 1.36
CA GLU A 59 15.45 13.34 2.23
C GLU A 59 13.99 13.74 2.53
N ASN A 60 13.06 13.41 1.62
CA ASN A 60 11.65 13.76 1.75
C ASN A 60 10.85 12.67 2.47
N PHE A 61 11.49 11.57 2.87
CA PHE A 61 10.81 10.45 3.50
C PHE A 61 10.59 10.70 5.00
N ASN A 62 9.32 10.88 5.36
CA ASN A 62 8.88 11.06 6.73
C ASN A 62 7.40 10.64 6.89
N LYS A 63 6.90 10.66 8.13
CA LYS A 63 5.51 10.28 8.44
C LYS A 63 4.47 11.07 7.63
N ASN A 64 4.70 12.35 7.35
CA ASN A 64 3.76 13.16 6.56
C ASN A 64 3.74 12.73 5.09
N THR A 65 4.89 12.36 4.53
CA THR A 65 4.99 11.87 3.15
C THR A 65 4.23 10.55 2.99
N ILE A 66 4.41 9.62 3.93
CA ILE A 66 3.65 8.35 3.97
C ILE A 66 2.14 8.63 4.08
N LYS A 67 1.71 9.50 5.00
CA LYS A 67 0.28 9.86 5.13
C LYS A 67 -0.29 10.44 3.84
N LYS A 68 0.45 11.32 3.16
CA LYS A 68 0.03 11.92 1.89
C LYS A 68 -0.09 10.87 0.78
N PHE A 69 0.89 9.98 0.68
CA PHE A 69 0.90 8.87 -0.27
C PHE A 69 -0.32 7.94 -0.07
N LEU A 70 -0.53 7.46 1.16
CA LEU A 70 -1.67 6.63 1.52
C LEU A 70 -3.00 7.35 1.21
N LYS A 71 -3.16 8.61 1.64
CA LYS A 71 -4.38 9.38 1.41
C LYS A 71 -4.69 9.56 -0.08
N LYS A 72 -3.67 9.80 -0.92
CA LYS A 72 -3.81 9.91 -2.38
C LYS A 72 -4.32 8.61 -2.98
N ILE A 73 -3.74 7.48 -2.59
CA ILE A 73 -4.12 6.15 -3.08
C ILE A 73 -5.54 5.82 -2.66
N PHE A 74 -5.85 5.94 -1.38
CA PHE A 74 -7.17 5.54 -0.88
C PHE A 74 -8.29 6.43 -1.36
N LYS A 75 -8.07 7.75 -1.50
CA LYS A 75 -9.04 8.62 -2.21
C LYS A 75 -9.25 8.19 -3.65
N SER A 76 -8.20 7.69 -4.32
CA SER A 76 -8.33 7.12 -5.66
C SER A 76 -9.03 5.77 -5.66
N LEU A 77 -8.92 4.95 -4.62
CA LEU A 77 -9.56 3.63 -4.48
C LEU A 77 -11.03 3.73 -4.07
N GLU A 78 -11.42 4.71 -3.26
CA GLU A 78 -12.86 4.98 -3.01
C GLU A 78 -13.63 5.24 -4.32
N ALA A 79 -12.95 5.81 -5.32
CA ALA A 79 -13.52 6.02 -6.64
C ALA A 79 -13.50 4.77 -7.55
N LYS A 80 -12.83 3.69 -7.13
CA LYS A 80 -12.37 2.62 -8.00
C LYS A 80 -12.18 1.32 -7.20
N SER A 81 -13.07 0.37 -7.40
CA SER A 81 -13.21 -0.93 -6.73
C SER A 81 -12.04 -1.92 -6.95
N TYR A 82 -10.83 -1.62 -6.48
CA TYR A 82 -9.64 -2.46 -6.65
C TYR A 82 -9.22 -3.16 -5.34
N CYS A 83 -9.93 -4.22 -4.97
CA CYS A 83 -9.47 -5.42 -4.24
C CYS A 83 -10.70 -6.30 -3.98
N PHE A 84 -11.44 -6.69 -5.03
CA PHE A 84 -12.53 -7.66 -4.89
C PHE A 84 -11.95 -9.08 -4.84
N ARG A 85 -12.29 -9.82 -3.79
CA ARG A 85 -12.34 -11.28 -3.87
C ARG A 85 -13.63 -11.61 -4.62
N TRP A 86 -13.54 -12.12 -5.86
CA TRP A 86 -14.67 -12.86 -6.43
C TRP A 86 -14.83 -14.13 -5.58
N ILE A 87 -15.65 -14.07 -4.54
CA ILE A 87 -16.27 -15.28 -4.01
C ILE A 87 -17.47 -15.54 -4.92
N SER A 88 -17.21 -15.94 -6.17
CA SER A 88 -18.17 -16.84 -6.78
C SER A 88 -17.99 -18.16 -6.05
N SER A 89 -19.04 -18.59 -5.37
CA SER A 89 -19.24 -19.98 -5.00
C SER A 89 -19.18 -20.84 -6.28
N LEU A 90 -17.97 -21.11 -6.76
CA LEU A 90 -17.69 -22.18 -7.70
C LEU A 90 -17.15 -23.34 -6.87
N SER A 91 -18.09 -24.19 -6.49
CA SER A 91 -17.85 -25.55 -6.03
C SER A 91 -16.93 -26.25 -7.02
N PHE A 92 -15.63 -26.32 -6.74
CA PHE A 92 -14.77 -27.32 -7.36
C PHE A 92 -14.90 -28.59 -6.54
N ASN A 93 -15.81 -29.46 -7.00
CA ASN A 93 -15.73 -30.88 -6.70
C ASN A 93 -14.44 -31.42 -7.33
N TYR A 94 -13.53 -31.91 -6.52
CA TYR A 94 -12.56 -32.94 -6.89
C TYR A 94 -12.92 -34.20 -6.13
#